data_AF-A0A2E0UGM1-F1
#
_entry.id   AF-A0A2E0UGM1-F1
#
_cell.length_a   1.000
_cell.length_b   1.000
_cell.length_c   1.000
_cell.angle_alpha   90.00
_cell.angle_beta   90.00
_cell.angle_gamma   90.00
#
_symmetry.space_group_name_H-M   'P 1'
#
loop_
_entity.id
_entity.type
_entity.pdbx_description
1 polymer ?
#
loop_
_entity_poly.entity_id
_entity_poly.type
_entity_poly.pdbx_seq_one_letter_code
_entity_poly.pdbx_strand_id
1 'polypeptide(L)'
;MTEPQRPYWFVGAAIGGNDDKSEEFVEKGIWLTDNTSIGEKVNMIKAGDRIAIKSVYVKKHDLPFDNQGLPVSTMAIKAIGTVLKNHQDGRSLDVDWTPVVPLREWYFFTFFKTIWKVKPGKPAANKLIEFTFDDKEQDYDWFLNEPYWKGRYSSTEESETEGEAEEYTVESIVEEGCFLSEDRLNDILDRLQSKKNIILQGPPGTGKTWLAKRIGYALIGEVDESRIFAVQFHPNLSYEDFVRGYRPSGDGRLSIVDGPLLNLAKLAQDDPENDYVLVIEEINRGNPAQIFGEMLTLLEADKRIESEALSLCYSTADTERVYIPNNLYVIGTMNIADRSIALVDLALRRRFAFITLEPEFGDVWRAWLVDEFGLENSTVLEIGNRLVSLNDMIGQDPNLGPQFKIGHSYFTPGISDEVGDTLAWYESIVETEIVPLLQEYWFDNAGEVKKARNNLLTNL
;
A
#
# COMPACT_ATOMS: atom_id res chain seq x y z
N MET A 1 13.68 27.32 16.08
CA MET A 1 12.84 26.70 15.04
C MET A 1 13.70 26.54 13.81
N THR A 2 14.20 25.34 13.56
CA THR A 2 14.87 24.99 12.29
C THR A 2 13.80 24.97 11.19
N GLU A 3 14.06 25.62 10.05
CA GLU A 3 13.14 25.53 8.91
C GLU A 3 12.90 24.06 8.54
N PRO A 4 11.67 23.65 8.20
CA PRO A 4 11.40 22.30 7.74
C PRO A 4 12.21 22.02 6.48
N GLN A 5 12.96 20.91 6.49
CA GLN A 5 13.88 20.55 5.41
C GLN A 5 13.09 20.30 4.11
N ARG A 6 13.47 20.98 3.03
CA ARG A 6 12.78 20.88 1.73
C ARG A 6 12.91 19.47 1.14
N PRO A 7 11.85 18.95 0.48
CA PRO A 7 11.92 17.67 -0.20
C PRO A 7 12.73 17.76 -1.50
N TYR A 8 13.21 16.60 -1.96
CA TYR A 8 13.83 16.42 -3.26
C TYR A 8 12.88 15.60 -4.15
N TRP A 9 12.80 15.96 -5.42
CA TRP A 9 11.88 15.32 -6.36
C TRP A 9 12.64 14.59 -7.45
N PHE A 10 12.20 13.38 -7.78
CA PHE A 10 12.71 12.61 -8.91
C PHE A 10 11.58 12.34 -9.88
N VAL A 11 11.75 12.77 -11.12
CA VAL A 11 10.72 12.74 -12.16
C VAL A 11 11.15 11.94 -13.38
N GLY A 12 10.18 11.33 -14.05
CA GLY A 12 10.41 10.48 -15.21
C GLY A 12 10.92 11.25 -16.43
N ALA A 13 11.67 10.54 -17.26
CA ALA A 13 12.24 11.04 -18.50
C ALA A 13 11.29 11.02 -19.71
N ALA A 14 10.10 10.42 -19.64
CA ALA A 14 9.25 10.16 -20.81
C ALA A 14 7.83 10.75 -20.67
N ILE A 15 7.18 11.01 -21.80
CA ILE A 15 5.75 11.37 -21.92
C ILE A 15 5.09 10.33 -22.83
N GLY A 16 4.01 9.69 -22.38
CA GLY A 16 3.15 8.87 -23.24
C GLY A 16 3.79 7.69 -23.97
N GLY A 17 4.80 7.02 -23.36
CA GLY A 17 5.50 5.89 -23.98
C GLY A 17 6.88 5.65 -23.36
N ASN A 18 7.76 4.97 -24.10
CA ASN A 18 9.14 4.65 -23.67
C ASN A 18 10.20 5.62 -24.25
N ASP A 19 9.78 6.66 -24.97
CA ASP A 19 10.71 7.62 -25.59
C ASP A 19 11.29 8.58 -24.55
N ASP A 20 12.62 8.62 -24.44
CA ASP A 20 13.34 9.54 -23.55
C ASP A 20 13.23 10.99 -24.08
N LYS A 21 12.69 11.88 -23.25
CA LYS A 21 12.45 13.31 -23.48
C LYS A 21 13.36 14.20 -22.63
N SER A 22 14.37 13.64 -21.96
CA SER A 22 15.23 14.38 -21.03
C SER A 22 15.94 15.56 -21.71
N GLU A 23 16.47 15.37 -22.92
CA GLU A 23 17.13 16.46 -23.68
C GLU A 23 16.16 17.60 -23.99
N GLU A 24 14.94 17.26 -24.44
CA GLU A 24 13.89 18.24 -24.74
C GLU A 24 13.47 19.02 -23.48
N PHE A 25 13.35 18.34 -22.33
CA PHE A 25 13.03 18.96 -21.05
C PHE A 25 14.09 19.96 -20.61
N VAL A 26 15.36 19.57 -20.72
CA VAL A 26 16.50 20.42 -20.39
C VAL A 26 16.55 21.65 -21.31
N GLU A 27 16.49 21.46 -22.63
CA GLU A 27 16.57 22.56 -23.61
C GLU A 27 15.45 23.59 -23.45
N LYS A 28 14.25 23.13 -23.12
CA LYS A 28 13.07 23.98 -22.94
C LYS A 28 12.93 24.55 -21.53
N GLY A 29 13.75 24.10 -20.57
CA GLY A 29 13.61 24.50 -19.17
C GLY A 29 12.28 24.07 -18.55
N ILE A 30 11.72 22.94 -18.98
CA ILE A 30 10.39 22.48 -18.57
C ILE A 30 10.41 20.99 -18.23
N TRP A 31 9.55 20.57 -17.32
CA TRP A 31 9.16 19.18 -17.17
C TRP A 31 7.66 19.01 -17.40
N LEU A 32 7.30 17.94 -18.10
CA LEU A 32 5.93 17.69 -18.56
C LEU A 32 5.53 16.23 -18.32
N THR A 33 4.26 16.01 -18.02
CA THR A 33 3.63 14.69 -17.97
C THR A 33 2.25 14.71 -18.61
N ASP A 34 1.90 13.66 -19.35
CA ASP A 34 0.54 13.39 -19.85
C ASP A 34 -0.25 12.47 -18.90
N ASN A 35 0.42 11.86 -17.92
CA ASN A 35 -0.20 11.04 -16.90
C ASN A 35 -1.01 11.91 -15.92
N THR A 36 -2.33 11.87 -16.04
CA THR A 36 -3.26 12.63 -15.20
C THR A 36 -3.37 12.08 -13.77
N SER A 37 -3.03 10.80 -13.54
CA SER A 37 -3.15 10.17 -12.21
C SER A 37 -2.16 10.70 -11.18
N ILE A 38 -1.13 11.44 -11.61
CA ILE A 38 -0.11 12.02 -10.73
C ILE A 38 -0.27 13.53 -10.54
N GLY A 39 -1.35 14.13 -11.04
CA GLY A 39 -1.53 15.59 -11.07
C GLY A 39 -1.49 16.24 -9.70
N GLU A 40 -2.09 15.62 -8.67
CA GLU A 40 -2.02 16.11 -7.30
C GLU A 40 -0.57 16.18 -6.79
N LYS A 41 0.25 15.14 -7.07
CA LYS A 41 1.66 15.11 -6.67
C LYS A 41 2.49 16.15 -7.41
N VAL A 42 2.19 16.41 -8.68
CA VAL A 42 2.83 17.49 -9.44
C VAL A 42 2.51 18.84 -8.80
N ASN A 43 1.25 19.08 -8.43
CA ASN A 43 0.83 20.33 -7.78
C ASN A 43 1.48 20.56 -6.40
N MET A 44 1.91 19.50 -5.72
CA MET A 44 2.65 19.60 -4.45
C MET A 44 4.08 20.13 -4.60
N ILE A 45 4.66 20.12 -5.81
CA ILE A 45 6.03 20.61 -6.05
C ILE A 45 6.05 22.13 -5.95
N LYS A 46 6.94 22.69 -5.13
CA LYS A 46 7.02 24.13 -4.89
C LYS A 46 8.19 24.76 -5.63
N ALA A 47 8.05 26.05 -5.95
CA ALA A 47 9.18 26.83 -6.47
C ALA A 47 10.33 26.84 -5.45
N GLY A 48 11.53 26.58 -5.93
CA GLY A 48 12.74 26.40 -5.15
C GLY A 48 12.95 24.99 -4.59
N ASP A 49 12.09 24.01 -4.91
CA ASP A 49 12.38 22.61 -4.64
C ASP A 49 13.47 22.09 -5.61
N ARG A 50 14.28 21.14 -5.14
CA ARG A 50 15.29 20.45 -5.94
C ARG A 50 14.64 19.28 -6.68
N ILE A 51 14.97 19.11 -7.95
CA ILE A 51 14.34 18.11 -8.81
C ILE A 51 15.36 17.45 -9.74
N ALA A 52 15.19 16.16 -10.04
CA ALA A 52 16.06 15.39 -10.93
C ALA A 52 15.24 14.59 -11.96
N ILE A 53 15.69 14.57 -13.21
CA ILE A 53 15.15 13.67 -14.26
C ILE A 53 15.83 12.32 -14.13
N LYS A 54 15.03 11.25 -14.10
CA LYS A 54 15.49 9.87 -14.03
C LYS A 54 14.88 8.95 -15.09
N SER A 55 15.64 7.95 -15.49
CA SER A 55 15.12 6.73 -16.12
C SER A 55 15.45 5.52 -15.25
N VAL A 56 14.66 4.46 -15.34
CA VAL A 56 14.85 3.21 -14.57
C VAL A 56 14.87 2.03 -15.51
N TYR A 57 15.84 1.13 -15.34
CA TYR A 57 16.02 -0.09 -16.12
C TYR A 57 16.75 -1.14 -15.28
N VAL A 58 16.91 -2.35 -15.83
CA VAL A 58 17.60 -3.45 -15.15
C VAL A 58 18.97 -3.67 -15.80
N LYS A 59 20.02 -3.79 -15.00
CA LYS A 59 21.35 -4.23 -15.41
C LYS A 59 21.73 -5.54 -14.75
N LYS A 60 22.47 -6.37 -15.48
CA LYS A 60 23.00 -7.66 -14.98
C LYS A 60 24.53 -7.72 -15.02
N HIS A 61 25.15 -6.88 -15.85
CA HIS A 61 26.58 -6.85 -16.12
C HIS A 61 27.09 -5.41 -16.02
N ASP A 62 28.41 -5.25 -15.95
CA ASP A 62 29.10 -3.95 -15.83
C ASP A 62 28.66 -3.13 -14.61
N LEU A 63 28.49 -3.82 -13.48
CA LEU A 63 28.18 -3.22 -12.18
C LEU A 63 29.46 -3.04 -11.35
N PRO A 64 29.55 -1.99 -10.51
CA PRO A 64 30.72 -1.73 -9.68
C PRO A 64 30.83 -2.63 -8.44
N PHE A 65 29.93 -3.61 -8.30
CA PHE A 65 29.91 -4.61 -7.23
C PHE A 65 29.49 -5.97 -7.79
N ASP A 66 29.80 -7.04 -7.05
CA ASP A 66 29.35 -8.38 -7.41
C ASP A 66 27.86 -8.53 -7.10
N ASN A 67 27.07 -8.78 -8.13
CA ASN A 67 25.63 -9.00 -8.04
C ASN A 67 25.26 -10.49 -8.10
N GLN A 68 26.23 -11.40 -8.07
CA GLN A 68 26.05 -12.85 -8.20
C GLN A 68 25.29 -13.27 -9.46
N GLY A 69 25.36 -12.46 -10.51
CA GLY A 69 24.58 -12.67 -11.72
C GLY A 69 23.07 -12.43 -11.55
N LEU A 70 22.62 -11.76 -10.49
CA LEU A 70 21.22 -11.36 -10.30
C LEU A 70 20.92 -9.99 -10.95
N PRO A 71 19.71 -9.77 -11.48
CA PRO A 71 19.32 -8.49 -12.05
C PRO A 71 19.25 -7.38 -10.97
N VAL A 72 19.88 -6.23 -11.28
CA VAL A 72 19.95 -5.03 -10.44
C VAL A 72 19.11 -3.91 -11.05
N SER A 73 18.16 -3.38 -10.27
CA SER A 73 17.42 -2.18 -10.64
C SER A 73 18.38 -0.98 -10.67
N THR A 74 18.42 -0.28 -11.80
CA THR A 74 19.33 0.82 -12.06
C THR A 74 18.53 2.07 -12.39
N MET A 75 18.83 3.17 -11.71
CA MET A 75 18.25 4.48 -11.93
C MET A 75 19.32 5.40 -12.51
N ALA A 76 19.16 5.87 -13.74
CA ALA A 76 20.07 6.82 -14.35
C ALA A 76 19.57 8.26 -14.13
N ILE A 77 20.44 9.12 -13.58
CA ILE A 77 20.17 10.54 -13.40
C ILE A 77 20.61 11.30 -14.65
N LYS A 78 19.65 11.95 -15.31
CA LYS A 78 19.81 12.58 -16.62
C LYS A 78 20.10 14.08 -16.50
N ALA A 79 19.42 14.74 -15.58
CA ALA A 79 19.56 16.16 -15.27
C ALA A 79 19.13 16.43 -13.84
N ILE A 80 19.65 17.49 -13.24
CA ILE A 80 19.24 18.01 -11.94
C ILE A 80 18.88 19.48 -12.08
N GLY A 81 18.01 20.00 -11.23
CA GLY A 81 17.55 21.37 -11.36
C GLY A 81 16.85 21.91 -10.13
N THR A 82 16.45 23.17 -10.26
CA THR A 82 15.64 23.86 -9.25
C THR A 82 14.35 24.31 -9.91
N VAL A 83 13.22 24.00 -9.29
CA VAL A 83 11.90 24.37 -9.81
C VAL A 83 11.75 25.89 -9.75
N LEU A 84 11.53 26.53 -10.89
CA LEU A 84 11.30 27.97 -10.99
C LEU A 84 9.83 28.30 -10.76
N LYS A 85 8.93 27.49 -11.33
CA LYS A 85 7.48 27.72 -11.25
C LYS A 85 6.71 26.42 -11.43
N ASN A 86 5.62 26.28 -10.67
CA ASN A 86 4.60 25.27 -10.90
C ASN A 86 3.33 25.96 -11.41
N HIS A 87 2.81 25.55 -12.55
CA HIS A 87 1.62 26.18 -13.16
C HIS A 87 0.30 25.73 -12.53
N GLN A 88 0.34 24.80 -11.57
CA GLN A 88 -0.82 24.25 -10.84
C GLN A 88 -1.85 23.59 -11.77
N ASP A 89 -1.40 23.06 -12.91
CA ASP A 89 -2.20 22.34 -13.90
C ASP A 89 -2.09 20.81 -13.74
N GLY A 90 -1.32 20.34 -12.75
CA GLY A 90 -1.00 18.94 -12.50
C GLY A 90 -0.09 18.29 -13.56
N ARG A 91 0.52 19.07 -14.45
CA ARG A 91 1.20 18.55 -15.64
C ARG A 91 2.53 19.20 -15.97
N SER A 92 2.74 20.47 -15.62
CA SER A 92 3.89 21.24 -16.09
C SER A 92 4.64 21.98 -14.99
N LEU A 93 5.96 21.97 -15.08
CA LEU A 93 6.89 22.68 -14.19
C LEU A 93 7.94 23.42 -15.03
N ASP A 94 8.16 24.70 -14.74
CA ASP A 94 9.34 25.42 -15.24
C ASP A 94 10.51 25.10 -14.31
N VAL A 95 11.63 24.65 -14.86
CA VAL A 95 12.79 24.17 -14.09
C VAL A 95 14.08 24.69 -14.71
N ASP A 96 14.96 25.20 -13.86
CA ASP A 96 16.34 25.54 -14.23
C ASP A 96 17.18 24.25 -14.22
N TRP A 97 17.28 23.62 -15.38
CA TRP A 97 17.94 22.33 -15.55
C TRP A 97 19.45 22.46 -15.78
N THR A 98 20.21 21.56 -15.16
CA THR A 98 21.61 21.29 -15.42
C THR A 98 21.75 19.83 -15.86
N PRO A 99 22.20 19.55 -17.10
CA PRO A 99 22.47 18.19 -17.55
C PRO A 99 23.51 17.49 -16.68
N VAL A 100 23.35 16.19 -16.46
CA VAL A 100 24.35 15.36 -15.79
C VAL A 100 25.16 14.62 -16.85
N VAL A 101 26.41 15.05 -17.07
CA VAL A 101 27.34 14.47 -18.05
C VAL A 101 28.70 14.26 -17.40
N PRO A 102 29.26 13.03 -17.38
CA PRO A 102 28.71 11.79 -17.93
C PRO A 102 27.44 11.32 -17.17
N LEU A 103 26.66 10.45 -17.82
CA LEU A 103 25.46 9.86 -17.20
C LEU A 103 25.84 9.13 -15.91
N ARG A 104 25.13 9.42 -14.82
CA ARG A 104 25.40 8.79 -13.51
C ARG A 104 24.28 7.80 -13.18
N GLU A 105 24.67 6.57 -12.91
CA GLU A 105 23.76 5.46 -12.58
C GLU A 105 23.77 5.19 -11.09
N TRP A 106 22.60 4.86 -10.53
CA TRP A 106 22.37 4.58 -9.13
C TRP A 106 21.70 3.20 -8.99
N TYR A 107 22.23 2.32 -8.14
CA TYR A 107 21.90 0.88 -8.18
C TYR A 107 21.09 0.35 -6.98
N PHE A 108 20.93 1.17 -5.95
CA PHE A 108 20.27 0.81 -4.70
C PHE A 108 19.05 1.71 -4.49
N PHE A 109 18.15 1.43 -3.56
CA PHE A 109 17.04 2.34 -3.19
C PHE A 109 16.37 3.06 -4.41
N THR A 110 16.00 2.30 -5.45
CA THR A 110 15.45 2.86 -6.70
C THR A 110 13.93 2.89 -6.67
N PHE A 111 13.30 3.81 -7.41
CA PHE A 111 11.84 3.89 -7.50
C PHE A 111 11.36 4.02 -8.95
N PHE A 112 10.49 3.11 -9.39
CA PHE A 112 10.10 3.02 -10.80
C PHE A 112 9.03 4.04 -11.23
N LYS A 113 8.19 4.54 -10.31
CA LYS A 113 7.09 5.45 -10.68
C LYS A 113 7.60 6.79 -11.20
N THR A 114 6.78 7.45 -12.03
CA THR A 114 7.11 8.70 -12.73
C THR A 114 7.47 9.85 -11.80
N ILE A 115 6.85 9.95 -10.61
CA ILE A 115 7.15 11.02 -9.65
C ILE A 115 7.45 10.41 -8.28
N TRP A 116 8.53 10.87 -7.67
CA TRP A 116 8.98 10.43 -6.37
C TRP A 116 9.37 11.63 -5.52
N LYS A 117 8.78 11.72 -4.31
CA LYS A 117 9.15 12.69 -3.29
C LYS A 117 10.08 12.01 -2.30
N VAL A 118 11.33 12.44 -2.24
CA VAL A 118 12.35 11.95 -1.30
C VAL A 118 12.55 13.01 -0.23
N LYS A 119 12.27 12.65 1.03
CA LYS A 119 12.57 13.51 2.17
C LYS A 119 13.92 13.08 2.76
N PRO A 120 14.79 14.04 3.11
CA PRO A 120 15.96 13.73 3.93
C PRO A 120 15.55 13.22 5.30
N GLY A 121 16.41 12.41 5.92
CA GLY A 121 16.20 11.87 7.27
C GLY A 121 16.52 10.38 7.40
N LYS A 122 16.30 9.58 6.35
CA LYS A 122 16.72 8.16 6.31
C LYS A 122 18.10 7.99 5.66
N PRO A 123 18.98 7.09 6.14
CA PRO A 123 20.32 6.92 5.59
C PRO A 123 20.39 6.70 4.08
N ALA A 124 19.60 5.78 3.53
CA ALA A 124 19.55 5.51 2.09
C ALA A 124 19.04 6.70 1.28
N ALA A 125 18.03 7.42 1.79
CA ALA A 125 17.49 8.62 1.15
C ALA A 125 18.52 9.76 1.12
N ASN A 126 19.26 9.95 2.22
CA ASN A 126 20.34 10.93 2.29
C ASN A 126 21.45 10.60 1.28
N LYS A 127 21.90 9.33 1.20
CA LYS A 127 22.92 8.92 0.24
C LYS A 127 22.47 9.12 -1.22
N LEU A 128 21.21 8.83 -1.54
CA LEU A 128 20.65 9.12 -2.86
C LEU A 128 20.65 10.61 -3.16
N ILE A 129 20.22 11.45 -2.21
CA ILE A 129 20.20 12.91 -2.35
C ILE A 129 21.61 13.43 -2.58
N GLU A 130 22.58 13.02 -1.75
CA GLU A 130 23.96 13.45 -1.83
C GLU A 130 24.63 13.01 -3.14
N PHE A 131 24.36 11.78 -3.60
CA PHE A 131 24.82 11.32 -4.91
C PHE A 131 24.23 12.18 -6.03
N THR A 132 22.92 12.42 -6.00
CA THR A 132 22.20 13.08 -7.09
C THR A 132 22.53 14.56 -7.17
N PHE A 133 22.55 15.27 -6.04
CA PHE A 133 22.57 16.73 -6.01
C PHE A 133 23.89 17.32 -5.51
N ASP A 134 24.73 16.53 -4.82
CA ASP A 134 25.98 17.00 -4.19
C ASP A 134 27.23 16.29 -4.75
N ASP A 135 27.07 15.56 -5.86
CA ASP A 135 28.14 14.88 -6.58
C ASP A 135 28.96 13.87 -5.75
N LYS A 136 28.36 13.29 -4.72
CA LYS A 136 29.01 12.23 -3.93
C LYS A 136 29.01 10.89 -4.66
N GLU A 137 30.04 10.09 -4.43
CA GLU A 137 30.10 8.70 -4.89
C GLU A 137 29.10 7.82 -4.13
N GLN A 138 28.70 6.72 -4.76
CA GLN A 138 27.86 5.71 -4.12
C GLN A 138 28.65 4.94 -3.07
N ASP A 139 28.02 4.70 -1.94
CA ASP A 139 28.59 3.89 -0.86
C ASP A 139 28.15 2.44 -1.02
N TYR A 140 28.76 1.73 -1.97
CA TYR A 140 28.42 0.35 -2.30
C TYR A 140 28.57 -0.57 -1.09
N ASP A 141 29.66 -0.40 -0.33
CA ASP A 141 29.92 -1.21 0.85
C ASP A 141 28.85 -1.00 1.91
N TRP A 142 28.40 0.24 2.15
CA TRP A 142 27.27 0.47 3.04
C TRP A 142 26.02 -0.27 2.55
N PHE A 143 25.60 -0.05 1.30
CA PHE A 143 24.42 -0.72 0.76
C PHE A 143 24.51 -2.24 0.80
N LEU A 144 25.65 -2.82 0.42
CA LEU A 144 25.86 -4.28 0.43
C LEU A 144 25.98 -4.87 1.84
N ASN A 145 26.13 -4.03 2.87
CA ASN A 145 26.06 -4.44 4.27
C ASN A 145 24.69 -4.17 4.92
N GLU A 146 23.81 -3.41 4.27
CA GLU A 146 22.43 -3.21 4.71
C GLU A 146 21.59 -4.47 4.45
N PRO A 147 20.69 -4.88 5.37
CA PRO A 147 20.00 -6.19 5.32
C PRO A 147 19.36 -6.52 3.97
N TYR A 148 18.62 -5.58 3.38
CA TYR A 148 17.90 -5.78 2.11
C TYR A 148 18.82 -6.10 0.93
N TRP A 149 19.93 -5.37 0.75
CA TRP A 149 20.83 -5.59 -0.40
C TRP A 149 21.94 -6.59 -0.10
N LYS A 150 22.32 -6.76 1.17
CA LYS A 150 23.23 -7.81 1.63
C LYS A 150 22.65 -9.19 1.33
N GLY A 151 21.40 -9.47 1.72
CA GLY A 151 20.73 -10.73 1.41
C GLY A 151 20.54 -10.95 -0.10
N ARG A 152 20.46 -9.86 -0.86
CA ARG A 152 20.26 -9.91 -2.32
C ARG A 152 21.55 -10.11 -3.12
N TYR A 153 22.71 -9.63 -2.63
CA TYR A 153 23.94 -9.57 -3.44
C TYR A 153 25.22 -10.06 -2.73
N SER A 154 25.23 -10.33 -1.43
CA SER A 154 26.41 -10.82 -0.69
C SER A 154 26.35 -12.33 -0.45
N SER A 155 27.35 -13.08 -0.89
CA SER A 155 27.49 -14.53 -0.69
C SER A 155 28.66 -14.80 0.24
N THR A 156 28.38 -14.84 1.53
CA THR A 156 29.24 -15.56 2.48
C THR A 156 28.40 -16.02 3.65
N GLU A 157 28.33 -17.34 3.82
CA GLU A 157 28.01 -18.00 5.07
C GLU A 157 29.04 -17.54 6.12
N GLU A 158 28.73 -16.50 6.89
CA GLU A 158 29.35 -16.27 8.20
C GLU A 158 28.39 -15.45 9.07
N SER A 159 28.17 -15.99 10.26
CA SER A 159 27.15 -15.66 11.25
C SER A 159 27.11 -14.21 11.72
N GLU A 160 25.89 -13.71 11.87
CA GLU A 160 25.41 -12.79 12.92
C GLU A 160 26.31 -11.61 13.33
N THR A 161 25.91 -10.42 12.88
CA THR A 161 25.70 -9.28 13.80
C THR A 161 24.59 -8.41 13.20
N GLU A 162 23.45 -8.41 13.89
CA GLU A 162 22.24 -7.64 13.63
C GLU A 162 22.56 -6.14 13.62
N GLY A 163 22.27 -5.47 12.50
CA GLY A 163 21.92 -4.05 12.52
C GLY A 163 20.40 -4.01 12.58
N GLU A 164 19.85 -3.61 13.72
CA GLU A 164 18.42 -3.63 14.04
C GLU A 164 17.58 -3.08 12.87
N ALA A 165 16.94 -3.98 12.12
CA ALA A 165 15.65 -3.66 11.56
C ALA A 165 14.77 -3.31 12.77
N GLU A 166 14.10 -2.16 12.75
CA GLU A 166 13.14 -1.84 13.82
C GLU A 166 12.12 -2.98 13.85
N GLU A 167 12.19 -3.76 14.92
CA GLU A 167 11.29 -4.88 15.18
C GLU A 167 9.86 -4.36 15.07
N TYR A 168 9.09 -4.96 14.17
CA TYR A 168 7.69 -4.60 14.01
C TYR A 168 6.82 -5.62 14.71
N THR A 169 6.21 -5.21 15.80
CA THR A 169 5.43 -6.08 16.69
C THR A 169 3.98 -5.61 16.77
N VAL A 170 3.18 -6.30 17.60
CA VAL A 170 1.81 -5.85 17.92
C VAL A 170 1.83 -4.48 18.59
N GLU A 171 2.81 -4.21 19.43
CA GLU A 171 3.00 -2.92 20.08
C GLU A 171 3.21 -1.81 19.03
N SER A 172 4.02 -2.06 17.99
CA SER A 172 4.19 -1.11 16.88
C SER A 172 2.87 -0.78 16.17
N ILE A 173 1.96 -1.75 16.04
CA ILE A 173 0.63 -1.53 15.45
C ILE A 173 -0.21 -0.58 16.34
N VAL A 174 -0.14 -0.75 17.65
CA VAL A 174 -0.85 0.10 18.62
C VAL A 174 -0.28 1.51 18.62
N GLU A 175 1.05 1.65 18.65
CA GLU A 175 1.74 2.94 18.59
C GLU A 175 1.44 3.74 17.31
N GLU A 176 1.15 3.04 16.21
CA GLU A 176 0.71 3.66 14.96
C GLU A 176 -0.78 4.07 14.92
N GLY A 177 -1.52 3.90 16.02
CA GLY A 177 -2.91 4.35 16.14
C GLY A 177 -3.93 3.27 15.82
N CYS A 178 -3.66 2.00 16.19
CA CYS A 178 -4.68 0.96 16.15
C CYS A 178 -5.60 1.03 17.38
N PHE A 179 -6.91 0.95 17.15
CA PHE A 179 -7.91 1.00 18.23
C PHE A 179 -8.33 -0.37 18.75
N LEU A 180 -7.77 -1.46 18.22
CA LEU A 180 -7.97 -2.81 18.74
C LEU A 180 -7.01 -3.06 19.91
N SER A 181 -7.43 -3.89 20.86
CA SER A 181 -6.55 -4.31 21.95
C SER A 181 -5.41 -5.21 21.45
N GLU A 182 -4.28 -5.20 22.15
CA GLU A 182 -3.14 -6.10 21.88
C GLU A 182 -3.57 -7.57 21.87
N ASP A 183 -4.38 -8.01 22.84
CA ASP A 183 -4.95 -9.36 22.87
C ASP A 183 -5.68 -9.71 21.56
N ARG A 184 -6.44 -8.75 21.03
CA ARG A 184 -7.18 -8.95 19.78
C ARG A 184 -6.26 -9.00 18.57
N LEU A 185 -5.18 -8.22 18.56
CA LEU A 185 -4.17 -8.24 17.50
C LEU A 185 -3.37 -9.55 17.52
N ASN A 186 -2.99 -10.02 18.70
CA ASN A 186 -2.36 -11.34 18.90
C ASN A 186 -3.28 -12.47 18.42
N ASP A 187 -4.57 -12.45 18.78
CA ASP A 187 -5.56 -13.42 18.27
C ASP A 187 -5.60 -13.43 16.72
N ILE A 188 -5.49 -12.27 16.08
CA ILE A 188 -5.50 -12.15 14.62
C ILE A 188 -4.23 -12.76 14.02
N LEU A 189 -3.06 -12.46 14.62
CA LEU A 189 -1.77 -13.02 14.20
C LEU A 189 -1.73 -14.54 14.36
N ASP A 190 -2.18 -15.08 15.50
CA ASP A 190 -2.27 -16.52 15.75
C ASP A 190 -3.16 -17.22 14.71
N ARG A 191 -4.28 -16.56 14.35
CA ARG A 191 -5.16 -17.06 13.29
C ARG A 191 -4.49 -17.01 11.93
N LEU A 192 -3.74 -15.96 11.61
CA LEU A 192 -2.99 -15.87 10.37
C LEU A 192 -1.88 -16.92 10.30
N GLN A 193 -1.11 -17.11 11.37
CA GLN A 193 -0.06 -18.12 11.47
C GLN A 193 -0.60 -19.53 11.28
N SER A 194 -1.70 -19.86 11.97
CA SER A 194 -2.29 -21.20 11.94
C SER A 194 -3.09 -21.51 10.67
N LYS A 195 -3.88 -20.55 10.15
CA LYS A 195 -4.71 -20.75 8.94
C LYS A 195 -4.01 -20.37 7.64
N LYS A 196 -2.92 -19.62 7.70
CA LYS A 196 -2.21 -19.01 6.56
C LYS A 196 -3.04 -18.02 5.73
N ASN A 197 -4.35 -17.96 5.93
CA ASN A 197 -5.24 -17.02 5.27
C ASN A 197 -6.30 -16.47 6.22
N ILE A 198 -6.49 -15.15 6.18
CA ILE A 198 -7.55 -14.46 6.90
C ILE A 198 -8.31 -13.50 5.99
N ILE A 199 -9.55 -13.21 6.33
CA ILE A 199 -10.34 -12.12 5.76
C ILE A 199 -10.70 -11.16 6.88
N LEU A 200 -10.23 -9.91 6.77
CA LEU A 200 -10.68 -8.78 7.57
C LEU A 200 -11.96 -8.24 6.93
N GLN A 201 -13.09 -8.39 7.61
CA GLN A 201 -14.39 -7.93 7.12
C GLN A 201 -15.01 -6.92 8.09
N GLY A 202 -15.84 -6.02 7.58
CA GLY A 202 -16.50 -5.04 8.44
C GLY A 202 -17.05 -3.85 7.65
N PRO A 203 -17.79 -2.97 8.32
CA PRO A 203 -18.34 -1.75 7.71
C PRO A 203 -17.24 -0.87 7.09
N PRO A 204 -17.59 0.07 6.19
CA PRO A 204 -16.62 1.00 5.63
C PRO A 204 -16.01 1.88 6.73
N GLY A 205 -14.73 2.22 6.59
CA GLY A 205 -14.02 3.10 7.55
C GLY A 205 -13.60 2.44 8.87
N THR A 206 -13.50 1.11 8.94
CA THR A 206 -12.97 0.40 10.13
C THR A 206 -11.49 0.04 10.02
N GLY A 207 -10.73 0.71 9.15
CA GLY A 207 -9.28 0.50 9.04
C GLY A 207 -8.80 -0.83 8.44
N LYS A 208 -9.67 -1.64 7.78
CA LYS A 208 -9.31 -2.99 7.26
C LYS A 208 -8.03 -3.03 6.42
N THR A 209 -7.91 -2.17 5.40
CA THR A 209 -6.72 -2.12 4.52
C THR A 209 -5.48 -1.65 5.26
N TRP A 210 -5.65 -0.69 6.17
CA TRP A 210 -4.58 -0.18 7.03
C TRP A 210 -4.04 -1.28 7.96
N LEU A 211 -4.95 -2.05 8.57
CA LEU A 211 -4.60 -3.13 9.49
C LEU A 211 -4.01 -4.33 8.76
N ALA A 212 -4.52 -4.68 7.58
CA ALA A 212 -4.02 -5.81 6.79
C ALA A 212 -2.50 -5.74 6.55
N LYS A 213 -2.00 -4.56 6.18
CA LYS A 213 -0.56 -4.36 5.93
C LYS A 213 0.28 -4.48 7.21
N ARG A 214 -0.24 -3.97 8.32
CA ARG A 214 0.44 -3.95 9.62
C ARG A 214 0.49 -5.30 10.30
N ILE A 215 -0.60 -6.07 10.22
CA ILE A 215 -0.59 -7.49 10.55
C ILE A 215 0.44 -8.24 9.69
N GLY A 216 0.57 -7.86 8.41
CA GLY A 216 1.61 -8.40 7.55
C GLY A 216 3.03 -8.10 8.04
N TYR A 217 3.33 -6.84 8.39
CA TYR A 217 4.62 -6.46 8.96
C TYR A 217 4.88 -7.15 10.31
N ALA A 218 3.89 -7.24 11.19
CA ALA A 218 4.04 -7.89 12.49
C ALA A 218 4.22 -9.41 12.37
N LEU A 219 3.64 -10.03 11.35
CA LEU A 219 3.91 -11.43 11.02
C LEU A 219 5.37 -11.61 10.57
N ILE A 220 5.85 -10.68 9.74
CA ILE A 220 7.22 -10.68 9.22
C ILE A 220 8.26 -10.33 10.29
N GLY A 221 7.86 -9.54 11.30
CA GLY A 221 8.73 -9.03 12.36
C GLY A 221 9.46 -7.73 12.00
N GLU A 222 9.23 -7.16 10.82
CA GLU A 222 9.82 -5.89 10.37
C GLU A 222 8.98 -5.21 9.29
N VAL A 223 9.22 -3.92 9.08
CA VAL A 223 8.61 -3.16 7.97
C VAL A 223 9.36 -3.42 6.66
N ASP A 224 8.98 -4.48 5.95
CA ASP A 224 9.51 -4.81 4.62
C ASP A 224 8.42 -4.77 3.53
N GLU A 225 8.34 -3.65 2.82
CA GLU A 225 7.42 -3.48 1.68
C GLU A 225 7.69 -4.46 0.53
N SER A 226 8.88 -5.04 0.44
CA SER A 226 9.21 -5.99 -0.64
C SER A 226 8.65 -7.39 -0.40
N ARG A 227 8.25 -7.69 0.84
CA ARG A 227 7.61 -8.96 1.24
C ARG A 227 6.09 -8.85 1.42
N ILE A 228 5.54 -7.63 1.34
CA ILE A 228 4.10 -7.37 1.28
C ILE A 228 3.66 -6.99 -0.14
N PHE A 229 2.86 -7.85 -0.76
CA PHE A 229 2.30 -7.60 -2.09
C PHE A 229 0.81 -7.28 -1.97
N ALA A 230 0.42 -6.08 -2.38
CA ALA A 230 -0.98 -5.67 -2.38
C ALA A 230 -1.58 -5.69 -3.78
N VAL A 231 -2.74 -6.32 -3.93
CA VAL A 231 -3.57 -6.30 -5.15
C VAL A 231 -4.99 -5.91 -4.78
N GLN A 232 -5.76 -5.35 -5.71
CA GLN A 232 -7.18 -5.06 -5.52
C GLN A 232 -8.01 -5.90 -6.49
N PHE A 233 -9.04 -6.57 -5.99
CA PHE A 233 -9.99 -7.27 -6.83
C PHE A 233 -11.03 -6.30 -7.39
N HIS A 234 -11.40 -6.52 -8.64
CA HIS A 234 -12.41 -5.75 -9.34
C HIS A 234 -13.23 -6.66 -10.25
N PRO A 235 -14.43 -6.23 -10.72
CA PRO A 235 -15.37 -7.13 -11.41
C PRO A 235 -14.80 -7.79 -12.69
N ASN A 236 -13.84 -7.13 -13.34
CA ASN A 236 -13.21 -7.60 -14.56
C ASN A 236 -11.93 -8.42 -14.34
N LEU A 237 -11.51 -8.67 -13.09
CA LEU A 237 -10.30 -9.44 -12.80
C LEU A 237 -10.58 -10.92 -13.04
N SER A 238 -9.73 -11.59 -13.82
CA SER A 238 -9.89 -13.01 -14.15
C SER A 238 -8.76 -13.88 -13.62
N TYR A 239 -8.91 -15.20 -13.77
CA TYR A 239 -7.86 -16.18 -13.48
C TYR A 239 -6.57 -15.87 -14.26
N GLU A 240 -6.71 -15.47 -15.52
CA GLU A 240 -5.60 -15.15 -16.41
C GLU A 240 -4.80 -13.92 -15.97
N ASP A 241 -5.41 -12.99 -15.24
CA ASP A 241 -4.74 -11.83 -14.66
C ASP A 241 -4.02 -12.17 -13.35
N PHE A 242 -4.62 -13.05 -12.54
CA PHE A 242 -4.19 -13.24 -11.15
C PHE A 242 -3.28 -14.46 -10.95
N VAL A 243 -3.58 -15.56 -11.63
CA VAL A 243 -2.83 -16.82 -11.52
C VAL A 243 -1.92 -16.97 -12.73
N ARG A 244 -2.49 -17.18 -13.93
CA ARG A 244 -1.72 -17.37 -15.17
C ARG A 244 -2.62 -17.35 -16.40
N GLY A 245 -2.15 -16.74 -17.49
CA GLY A 245 -2.86 -16.81 -18.76
C GLY A 245 -2.03 -16.35 -19.97
N TYR A 246 -2.65 -16.43 -21.15
CA TYR A 246 -2.02 -15.95 -22.39
C TYR A 246 -2.09 -14.43 -22.51
N ARG A 247 -0.96 -13.82 -22.89
CA ARG A 247 -0.85 -12.40 -23.22
C ARG A 247 -0.19 -12.19 -24.58
N PRO A 248 -0.64 -11.19 -25.35
CA PRO A 248 0.07 -10.78 -26.55
C PRO A 248 1.47 -10.26 -26.18
N SER A 249 2.48 -10.84 -26.81
CA SER A 249 3.87 -10.40 -26.78
C SER A 249 4.10 -9.35 -27.88
N GLY A 250 5.15 -8.54 -27.72
CA GLY A 250 5.49 -7.46 -28.67
C GLY A 250 5.78 -7.93 -30.11
N ASP A 251 6.03 -9.23 -30.30
CA ASP A 251 6.20 -9.88 -31.60
C ASP A 251 4.88 -10.36 -32.26
N GLY A 252 3.73 -10.04 -31.65
CA GLY A 252 2.41 -10.41 -32.14
C GLY A 252 2.01 -11.86 -31.86
N ARG A 253 2.81 -12.60 -31.07
CA ARG A 253 2.49 -13.95 -30.62
C ARG A 253 1.85 -13.94 -29.23
N LEU A 254 1.19 -15.03 -28.86
CA LEU A 254 0.73 -15.24 -27.48
C LEU A 254 1.84 -15.90 -26.67
N SER A 255 2.06 -15.41 -25.45
CA SER A 255 2.97 -15.98 -24.46
C SER A 255 2.20 -16.25 -23.17
N ILE A 256 2.58 -17.32 -22.46
CA ILE A 256 2.01 -17.60 -21.13
C ILE A 256 2.74 -16.72 -20.13
N VAL A 257 1.97 -16.00 -19.31
CA VAL A 257 2.50 -15.09 -18.30
C VAL A 257 1.91 -15.43 -16.94
N ASP A 258 2.78 -15.54 -15.94
CA ASP A 258 2.40 -15.72 -14.54
C ASP A 258 1.82 -14.43 -13.97
N GLY A 259 0.70 -14.57 -13.28
CA GLY A 259 0.06 -13.49 -12.54
C GLY A 259 0.69 -13.25 -11.17
N PRO A 260 0.22 -12.21 -10.44
CA PRO A 260 0.74 -11.83 -9.13
C PRO A 260 0.86 -12.96 -8.12
N LEU A 261 -0.13 -13.86 -8.04
CA LEU A 261 -0.12 -14.95 -7.06
C LEU A 261 1.02 -15.94 -7.33
N LEU A 262 1.21 -16.36 -8.58
CA LEU A 262 2.26 -17.32 -8.92
C LEU A 262 3.66 -16.70 -8.84
N ASN A 263 3.81 -15.43 -9.26
CA ASN A 263 5.08 -14.72 -9.12
C ASN A 263 5.50 -14.65 -7.64
N LEU A 264 4.56 -14.32 -6.75
CA LEU A 264 4.83 -14.28 -5.32
C LEU A 264 5.08 -15.66 -4.71
N ALA A 265 4.33 -16.68 -5.11
CA ALA A 265 4.56 -18.04 -4.67
C ALA A 265 5.97 -18.54 -5.05
N LYS A 266 6.47 -18.18 -6.24
CA LYS A 266 7.85 -18.50 -6.65
C LYS A 266 8.89 -17.76 -5.80
N LEU A 267 8.70 -16.47 -5.55
CA LEU A 267 9.59 -15.71 -4.67
C LEU A 267 9.67 -16.33 -3.27
N ALA A 268 8.52 -16.69 -2.68
CA ALA A 268 8.47 -17.34 -1.38
C ALA A 268 9.05 -18.76 -1.39
N GLN A 269 8.97 -19.50 -2.50
CA GLN A 269 9.64 -20.80 -2.63
C GLN A 269 11.16 -20.68 -2.71
N ASP A 270 11.66 -19.66 -3.41
CA ASP A 270 13.09 -19.39 -3.58
C ASP A 270 13.73 -18.79 -2.31
N ASP A 271 12.92 -18.30 -1.38
CA ASP A 271 13.32 -17.72 -0.09
C ASP A 271 12.52 -18.31 1.09
N PRO A 272 12.77 -19.58 1.48
CA PRO A 272 11.97 -20.31 2.46
C PRO A 272 12.13 -19.83 3.91
N GLU A 273 13.20 -19.09 4.21
CA GLU A 273 13.50 -18.59 5.57
C GLU A 273 12.72 -17.32 5.92
N ASN A 274 12.09 -16.68 4.92
CA ASN A 274 11.35 -15.44 5.09
C ASN A 274 9.87 -15.59 4.77
N ASP A 275 9.03 -14.94 5.56
CA ASP A 275 7.59 -14.90 5.34
C ASP A 275 7.19 -13.82 4.33
N TYR A 276 6.22 -14.13 3.47
CA TYR A 276 5.67 -13.25 2.44
C TYR A 276 4.16 -13.12 2.62
N VAL A 277 3.61 -11.94 2.34
CA VAL A 277 2.17 -11.68 2.51
C VAL A 277 1.55 -11.10 1.25
N LEU A 278 0.49 -11.74 0.78
CA LEU A 278 -0.41 -11.23 -0.23
C LEU A 278 -1.61 -10.54 0.42
N VAL A 279 -1.70 -9.23 0.29
CA VAL A 279 -2.87 -8.44 0.69
C VAL A 279 -3.81 -8.30 -0.51
N ILE A 280 -5.04 -8.79 -0.36
CA ILE A 280 -6.08 -8.70 -1.39
C ILE A 280 -7.16 -7.72 -0.94
N GLU A 281 -7.13 -6.52 -1.50
CA GLU A 281 -8.12 -5.49 -1.24
C GLU A 281 -9.43 -5.79 -1.98
N GLU A 282 -10.56 -5.57 -1.30
CA GLU A 282 -11.90 -5.77 -1.84
C GLU A 282 -12.09 -7.16 -2.47
N ILE A 283 -11.66 -8.21 -1.76
CA ILE A 283 -11.63 -9.59 -2.28
C ILE A 283 -12.97 -10.06 -2.85
N ASN A 284 -14.07 -9.49 -2.38
CA ASN A 284 -15.43 -9.84 -2.77
C ASN A 284 -15.97 -9.03 -3.96
N ARG A 285 -15.18 -8.08 -4.50
CA ARG A 285 -15.53 -7.26 -5.68
C ARG A 285 -15.15 -7.92 -7.02
N GLY A 286 -14.59 -9.12 -6.96
CA GLY A 286 -14.53 -10.09 -8.06
C GLY A 286 -15.19 -11.40 -7.64
N ASN A 287 -15.07 -12.47 -8.44
CA ASN A 287 -15.47 -13.82 -8.03
C ASN A 287 -14.23 -14.60 -7.55
N PRO A 288 -13.96 -14.72 -6.23
CA PRO A 288 -12.73 -15.35 -5.75
C PRO A 288 -12.59 -16.80 -6.20
N ALA A 289 -13.68 -17.56 -6.26
CA ALA A 289 -13.61 -18.95 -6.67
C ALA A 289 -13.13 -19.10 -8.12
N GLN A 290 -13.57 -18.21 -9.01
CA GLN A 290 -13.11 -18.17 -10.40
C GLN A 290 -11.69 -17.61 -10.53
N ILE A 291 -11.38 -16.54 -9.80
CA ILE A 291 -10.08 -15.87 -9.86
C ILE A 291 -8.96 -16.77 -9.33
N PHE A 292 -9.17 -17.47 -8.21
CA PHE A 292 -8.16 -18.39 -7.66
C PHE A 292 -8.09 -19.71 -8.44
N GLY A 293 -9.18 -20.19 -9.04
CA GLY A 293 -9.20 -21.46 -9.76
C GLY A 293 -8.64 -22.62 -8.92
N GLU A 294 -7.64 -23.31 -9.47
CA GLU A 294 -6.92 -24.42 -8.83
C GLU A 294 -6.27 -24.02 -7.51
N MET A 295 -5.79 -22.78 -7.42
CA MET A 295 -5.08 -22.26 -6.23
C MET A 295 -5.97 -22.22 -5.00
N LEU A 296 -7.29 -22.15 -5.16
CA LEU A 296 -8.23 -22.18 -4.04
C LEU A 296 -8.09 -23.43 -3.17
N THR A 297 -7.71 -24.56 -3.77
CA THR A 297 -7.45 -25.80 -3.02
C THR A 297 -6.14 -25.69 -2.24
N LEU A 298 -5.11 -25.10 -2.85
CA LEU A 298 -3.75 -24.98 -2.31
C LEU A 298 -3.62 -23.88 -1.25
N LEU A 299 -4.62 -23.04 -1.08
CA LEU A 299 -4.67 -22.08 0.03
C LEU A 299 -4.79 -22.77 1.39
N GLU A 300 -5.35 -23.99 1.46
CA GLU A 300 -5.44 -24.76 2.70
C GLU A 300 -4.06 -25.01 3.30
N ALA A 301 -3.87 -24.70 4.58
CA ALA A 301 -2.56 -24.75 5.23
C ALA A 301 -1.88 -26.12 5.13
N ASP A 302 -2.65 -27.21 5.19
CA ASP A 302 -2.17 -28.60 5.09
C ASP A 302 -1.85 -29.05 3.66
N LYS A 303 -2.17 -28.24 2.64
CA LYS A 303 -1.96 -28.55 1.22
C LYS A 303 -0.83 -27.75 0.57
N ARG A 304 -0.09 -27.00 1.36
CA ARG A 304 1.01 -26.14 0.94
C ARG A 304 2.34 -26.90 0.88
N ILE A 305 2.29 -28.05 0.24
CA ILE A 305 3.40 -28.99 0.13
C ILE A 305 3.46 -29.54 -1.30
N GLU A 306 4.66 -29.87 -1.75
CA GLU A 306 4.92 -30.33 -3.11
C GLU A 306 4.09 -31.58 -3.49
N SER A 307 3.84 -32.49 -2.53
CA SER A 307 3.04 -33.70 -2.79
C SER A 307 1.57 -33.43 -3.13
N GLU A 308 1.03 -32.27 -2.74
CA GLU A 308 -0.33 -31.82 -3.05
C GLU A 308 -0.38 -30.90 -4.28
N ALA A 309 0.76 -30.61 -4.91
CA ALA A 309 0.86 -29.71 -6.05
C ALA A 309 -0.08 -30.11 -7.19
N LEU A 310 -0.70 -29.12 -7.84
CA LEU A 310 -1.67 -29.32 -8.92
C LEU A 310 -1.08 -28.93 -10.28
N SER A 311 -1.58 -29.54 -11.34
CA SER A 311 -1.32 -29.07 -12.71
C SER A 311 -2.29 -27.93 -13.04
N LEU A 312 -1.78 -26.87 -13.67
CA LEU A 312 -2.57 -25.71 -14.07
C LEU A 312 -3.20 -25.89 -15.45
N CYS A 313 -4.35 -25.26 -15.70
CA CYS A 313 -4.95 -25.19 -17.03
C CYS A 313 -4.01 -24.57 -18.09
N TYR A 314 -3.24 -23.56 -17.70
CA TYR A 314 -2.21 -22.93 -18.54
C TYR A 314 -0.81 -23.45 -18.17
N SER A 315 -0.57 -24.74 -18.38
CA SER A 315 0.73 -25.34 -18.09
C SER A 315 1.80 -24.91 -19.10
N THR A 316 3.03 -24.68 -18.64
CA THR A 316 4.20 -24.43 -19.50
C THR A 316 4.89 -25.72 -19.93
N ALA A 317 4.66 -26.83 -19.21
CA ALA A 317 5.13 -28.17 -19.53
C ALA A 317 4.13 -29.24 -19.05
N ASP A 318 4.07 -30.39 -19.71
CA ASP A 318 3.14 -31.49 -19.36
C ASP A 318 3.35 -32.02 -17.94
N THR A 319 4.54 -31.83 -17.37
CA THR A 319 4.92 -32.29 -16.03
C THR A 319 4.93 -31.18 -14.99
N GLU A 320 4.58 -29.94 -15.34
CA GLU A 320 4.58 -28.83 -14.39
C GLU A 320 3.52 -29.07 -13.31
N ARG A 321 3.95 -28.90 -12.06
CA ARG A 321 3.10 -28.98 -10.86
C ARG A 321 3.40 -27.75 -10.02
N VAL A 322 2.35 -27.10 -9.54
CA VAL A 322 2.42 -25.85 -8.80
C VAL A 322 1.74 -26.05 -7.44
N TYR A 323 2.35 -25.52 -6.39
CA TYR A 323 1.79 -25.45 -5.04
C TYR A 323 2.07 -24.06 -4.44
N ILE A 324 1.33 -23.70 -3.41
CA ILE A 324 1.56 -22.48 -2.63
C ILE A 324 2.52 -22.83 -1.48
N PRO A 325 3.63 -22.10 -1.26
CA PRO A 325 4.54 -22.43 -0.18
C PRO A 325 4.00 -22.05 1.20
N ASN A 326 4.57 -22.65 2.24
CA ASN A 326 4.11 -22.51 3.64
C ASN A 326 4.39 -21.14 4.25
N ASN A 327 5.41 -20.44 3.77
CA ASN A 327 5.81 -19.09 4.16
C ASN A 327 5.08 -17.97 3.38
N LEU A 328 4.16 -18.31 2.47
CA LEU A 328 3.24 -17.32 1.89
C LEU A 328 1.98 -17.19 2.76
N TYR A 329 1.48 -15.98 2.98
CA TYR A 329 0.25 -15.72 3.73
C TYR A 329 -0.70 -14.86 2.90
N VAL A 330 -2.01 -15.00 3.13
CA VAL A 330 -3.01 -14.22 2.40
C VAL A 330 -3.93 -13.47 3.36
N ILE A 331 -3.99 -12.15 3.23
CA ILE A 331 -4.87 -11.28 4.00
C ILE A 331 -5.85 -10.62 3.02
N GLY A 332 -7.11 -11.04 3.04
CA GLY A 332 -8.17 -10.39 2.27
C GLY A 332 -8.85 -9.28 3.07
N THR A 333 -9.26 -8.19 2.41
CA THR A 333 -10.18 -7.21 3.00
C THR A 333 -11.54 -7.28 2.31
N MET A 334 -12.61 -7.19 3.10
CA MET A 334 -13.98 -7.37 2.63
C MET A 334 -14.90 -6.28 3.20
N ASN A 335 -15.47 -5.45 2.32
CA ASN A 335 -16.57 -4.57 2.71
C ASN A 335 -17.86 -5.39 2.74
N ILE A 336 -18.60 -5.36 3.84
CA ILE A 336 -19.85 -6.13 4.00
C ILE A 336 -21.13 -5.31 3.72
N ALA A 337 -21.00 -3.99 3.57
CA ALA A 337 -22.10 -3.08 3.27
C ALA A 337 -22.50 -3.06 1.78
N ASP A 338 -21.55 -3.36 0.88
CA ASP A 338 -21.75 -3.19 -0.55
C ASP A 338 -22.66 -4.31 -1.12
N ARG A 339 -23.75 -3.89 -1.77
CA ARG A 339 -24.79 -4.78 -2.31
C ARG A 339 -24.43 -5.33 -3.70
N SER A 340 -23.37 -4.81 -4.33
CA SER A 340 -22.89 -5.22 -5.66
C SER A 340 -21.86 -6.36 -5.65
N ILE A 341 -21.66 -6.95 -4.49
CA ILE A 341 -20.61 -7.91 -4.17
C ILE A 341 -20.97 -9.33 -4.64
N ALA A 342 -19.98 -10.09 -5.13
CA ALA A 342 -20.15 -11.51 -5.38
C ALA A 342 -20.28 -12.29 -4.06
N LEU A 343 -21.29 -13.16 -3.96
CA LEU A 343 -21.48 -14.01 -2.78
C LEU A 343 -20.21 -14.84 -2.52
N VAL A 344 -19.65 -14.70 -1.32
CA VAL A 344 -18.52 -15.53 -0.89
C VAL A 344 -19.01 -16.96 -0.69
N ASP A 345 -18.60 -17.85 -1.59
CA ASP A 345 -18.99 -19.25 -1.57
C ASP A 345 -18.40 -19.99 -0.35
N LEU A 346 -19.07 -21.07 0.06
CA LEU A 346 -18.65 -21.99 1.12
C LEU A 346 -17.25 -22.54 0.88
N ALA A 347 -16.86 -22.70 -0.39
CA ALA A 347 -15.50 -23.09 -0.74
C ALA A 347 -14.48 -22.11 -0.17
N LEU A 348 -14.60 -20.80 -0.48
CA LEU A 348 -13.70 -19.77 0.06
C LEU A 348 -13.77 -19.71 1.58
N ARG A 349 -14.98 -19.78 2.16
CA ARG A 349 -15.18 -19.70 3.62
C ARG A 349 -14.39 -20.74 4.41
N ARG A 350 -14.17 -21.93 3.85
CA ARG A 350 -13.41 -22.99 4.51
C ARG A 350 -11.90 -22.70 4.59
N ARG A 351 -11.36 -21.90 3.67
CA ARG A 351 -9.90 -21.66 3.51
C ARG A 351 -9.40 -20.43 4.25
N PHE A 352 -10.30 -19.52 4.60
CA PHE A 352 -9.99 -18.29 5.31
C PHE A 352 -10.61 -18.30 6.71
N ALA A 353 -9.88 -17.78 7.70
CA ALA A 353 -10.50 -17.35 8.94
C ALA A 353 -11.10 -15.95 8.76
N PHE A 354 -12.35 -15.75 9.19
CA PHE A 354 -13.05 -14.47 9.06
C PHE A 354 -12.94 -13.72 10.38
N ILE A 355 -12.42 -12.49 10.31
CA ILE A 355 -12.27 -11.58 11.43
C ILE A 355 -13.14 -10.37 11.13
N THR A 356 -14.19 -10.19 11.94
CA THR A 356 -15.04 -9.00 11.85
C THR A 356 -14.41 -7.85 12.64
N LEU A 357 -14.24 -6.72 11.98
CA LEU A 357 -13.87 -5.43 12.57
C LEU A 357 -15.13 -4.56 12.72
N GLU A 358 -15.31 -4.01 13.90
CA GLU A 358 -16.39 -3.07 14.21
C GLU A 358 -15.83 -1.64 14.30
N PRO A 359 -16.68 -0.61 14.20
CA PRO A 359 -16.28 0.75 14.54
C PRO A 359 -15.85 0.86 16.01
N GLU A 360 -14.79 1.61 16.24
CA GLU A 360 -14.16 1.78 17.56
C GLU A 360 -14.18 3.27 17.92
N PHE A 361 -15.07 3.64 18.84
CA PHE A 361 -15.22 5.01 19.37
C PHE A 361 -15.01 5.06 20.89
N GLY A 362 -14.28 4.07 21.42
CA GLY A 362 -13.99 3.92 22.84
C GLY A 362 -12.79 4.74 23.32
N ASP A 363 -12.33 4.46 24.53
CA ASP A 363 -11.31 5.25 25.23
C ASP A 363 -9.99 5.36 24.47
N VAL A 364 -9.55 4.29 23.79
CA VAL A 364 -8.30 4.26 23.00
C VAL A 364 -8.36 5.24 21.82
N TRP A 365 -9.46 5.24 21.07
CA TRP A 365 -9.68 6.18 19.97
C TRP A 365 -9.69 7.63 20.46
N ARG A 366 -10.34 7.89 21.61
CA ARG A 366 -10.38 9.24 22.17
C ARG A 366 -8.99 9.72 22.62
N ALA A 367 -8.24 8.87 23.32
CA ALA A 367 -6.89 9.19 23.77
C ALA A 367 -5.99 9.55 22.58
N TRP A 368 -6.03 8.73 21.52
CA TRP A 368 -5.30 8.99 20.28
C TRP A 368 -5.60 10.38 19.68
N LEU A 369 -6.87 10.77 19.59
CA LEU A 369 -7.24 12.10 19.07
C LEU A 369 -6.76 13.25 19.96
N VAL A 370 -6.77 13.07 21.28
CA VAL A 370 -6.30 14.09 22.22
C VAL A 370 -4.77 14.20 22.17
N ASP A 371 -4.07 13.08 22.18
CA ASP A 371 -2.62 13.04 22.33
C ASP A 371 -1.88 13.39 21.03
N GLU A 372 -2.32 12.86 19.89
CA GLU A 372 -1.63 13.05 18.60
C GLU A 372 -2.07 14.31 17.86
N PHE A 373 -3.32 14.74 18.05
CA PHE A 373 -3.90 15.86 17.30
C PHE A 373 -4.32 17.04 18.19
N GLY A 374 -4.19 16.92 19.52
CA GLY A 374 -4.47 18.02 20.45
C GLY A 374 -5.95 18.40 20.53
N LEU A 375 -6.87 17.49 20.17
CA LEU A 375 -8.31 17.77 20.23
C LEU A 375 -8.79 17.90 21.68
N GLU A 376 -9.82 18.71 21.89
CA GLU A 376 -10.41 18.88 23.22
C GLU A 376 -11.13 17.59 23.68
N ASN A 377 -10.67 17.00 24.79
CA ASN A 377 -11.18 15.71 25.29
C ASN A 377 -12.71 15.69 25.53
N SER A 378 -13.29 16.76 26.08
CA SER A 378 -14.74 16.90 26.27
C SER A 378 -15.50 16.76 24.95
N THR A 379 -15.00 17.43 23.93
CA THR A 379 -15.57 17.47 22.59
C THR A 379 -15.43 16.12 21.89
N VAL A 380 -14.27 15.48 21.98
CA VAL A 380 -14.04 14.14 21.42
C VAL A 380 -14.94 13.08 22.09
N LEU A 381 -15.12 13.15 23.41
CA LEU A 381 -16.06 12.30 24.15
C LEU A 381 -17.50 12.47 23.64
N GLU A 382 -17.93 13.70 23.43
CA GLU A 382 -19.27 13.99 22.91
C GLU A 382 -19.45 13.47 21.48
N ILE A 383 -18.46 13.69 20.60
CA ILE A 383 -18.46 13.15 19.23
C ILE A 383 -18.57 11.62 19.28
N GLY A 384 -17.76 10.94 20.08
CA GLY A 384 -17.80 9.48 20.23
C GLY A 384 -19.19 8.99 20.64
N ASN A 385 -19.82 9.62 21.64
CA ASN A 385 -21.18 9.27 22.08
C ASN A 385 -22.22 9.45 20.97
N ARG A 386 -22.12 10.53 20.18
CA ARG A 386 -23.01 10.77 19.03
C ARG A 386 -22.86 9.70 17.96
N LEU A 387 -21.62 9.29 17.66
CA LEU A 387 -21.32 8.25 16.67
C LEU A 387 -21.76 6.86 17.12
N VAL A 388 -21.60 6.53 18.41
CA VAL A 388 -22.16 5.31 19.00
C VAL A 388 -23.69 5.30 18.86
N SER A 389 -24.36 6.40 19.21
CA SER A 389 -25.81 6.49 19.06
C SER A 389 -26.28 6.39 17.60
N LEU A 390 -25.53 6.96 16.65
CA LEU A 390 -25.81 6.79 15.23
C LEU A 390 -25.68 5.33 14.80
N ASN A 391 -24.62 4.66 15.23
CA ASN A 391 -24.38 3.25 14.89
C ASN A 391 -25.39 2.30 15.53
N ASP A 392 -25.92 2.61 16.71
CA ASP A 392 -27.04 1.88 17.31
C ASP A 392 -28.31 2.03 16.47
N MET A 393 -28.61 3.24 16.01
CA MET A 393 -29.73 3.51 15.12
C MET A 393 -29.61 2.73 13.79
N ILE A 394 -28.44 2.78 13.14
CA ILE A 394 -28.17 2.05 11.89
C ILE A 394 -28.23 0.53 12.12
N GLY A 395 -27.64 0.04 13.21
CA GLY A 395 -27.55 -1.38 13.52
C GLY A 395 -28.89 -2.04 13.86
N GLN A 396 -29.83 -1.26 14.40
CA GLN A 396 -31.18 -1.73 14.78
C GLN A 396 -32.23 -1.52 13.67
N ASP A 397 -31.88 -0.81 12.58
CA ASP A 397 -32.80 -0.55 11.48
C ASP A 397 -33.11 -1.85 10.70
N PRO A 398 -34.40 -2.21 10.48
CA PRO A 398 -34.79 -3.45 9.80
C PRO A 398 -34.33 -3.59 8.34
N ASN A 399 -34.07 -2.46 7.66
CA ASN A 399 -33.63 -2.43 6.26
C ASN A 399 -32.11 -2.28 6.13
N LEU A 400 -31.44 -1.92 7.23
CA LEU A 400 -29.98 -1.87 7.35
C LEU A 400 -29.50 -3.03 8.23
N GLY A 401 -28.56 -2.75 9.15
CA GLY A 401 -27.95 -3.72 10.03
C GLY A 401 -26.51 -3.35 10.39
N PRO A 402 -25.84 -4.14 11.24
CA PRO A 402 -24.49 -3.85 11.74
C PRO A 402 -23.45 -3.62 10.64
N GLN A 403 -23.63 -4.25 9.47
CA GLN A 403 -22.75 -4.11 8.32
C GLN A 403 -22.71 -2.69 7.72
N PHE A 404 -23.71 -1.85 8.01
CA PHE A 404 -23.81 -0.46 7.53
C PHE A 404 -23.31 0.57 8.55
N LYS A 405 -22.83 0.16 9.72
CA LYS A 405 -22.33 1.12 10.72
C LYS A 405 -21.20 1.99 10.14
N ILE A 406 -21.08 3.21 10.65
CA ILE A 406 -20.05 4.17 10.27
C ILE A 406 -18.77 3.87 11.06
N GLY A 407 -17.67 3.67 10.34
CA GLY A 407 -16.36 3.40 10.92
C GLY A 407 -15.64 4.65 11.44
N HIS A 408 -14.66 4.44 12.32
CA HIS A 408 -13.88 5.50 12.95
C HIS A 408 -12.95 6.27 12.00
N SER A 409 -12.60 5.72 10.84
CA SER A 409 -11.67 6.38 9.91
C SER A 409 -12.18 7.72 9.39
N TYR A 410 -13.51 7.93 9.27
CA TYR A 410 -14.07 9.23 8.89
C TYR A 410 -13.75 10.32 9.91
N PHE A 411 -13.62 9.94 11.18
CA PHE A 411 -13.40 10.84 12.32
C PHE A 411 -12.01 10.66 12.92
N THR A 412 -11.05 10.17 12.14
CA THR A 412 -9.66 10.03 12.55
C THR A 412 -8.81 10.79 11.55
N PRO A 413 -8.23 11.95 11.91
CA PRO A 413 -7.39 12.71 10.99
C PRO A 413 -6.18 11.89 10.55
N GLY A 414 -5.68 12.15 9.34
CA GLY A 414 -4.38 11.63 8.92
C GLY A 414 -3.25 12.30 9.68
N ILE A 415 -2.11 11.62 9.86
CA ILE A 415 -0.93 12.12 10.59
C ILE A 415 -0.42 13.48 10.06
N SER A 416 -0.70 13.81 8.79
CA SER A 416 -0.32 15.09 8.17
C SER A 416 -1.39 16.18 8.26
N ASP A 417 -2.55 15.89 8.84
CA ASP A 417 -3.68 16.80 8.85
C ASP A 417 -3.57 17.75 10.05
N GLU A 418 -3.69 19.05 9.80
CA GLU A 418 -3.86 20.04 10.85
C GLU A 418 -5.35 20.20 11.14
N VAL A 419 -5.78 19.69 12.30
CA VAL A 419 -7.13 19.97 12.81
C VAL A 419 -7.10 21.34 13.46
N GLY A 420 -7.79 22.30 12.84
CA GLY A 420 -7.98 23.63 13.40
C GLY A 420 -9.01 23.61 14.53
N ASP A 421 -10.17 24.19 14.28
CA ASP A 421 -11.29 24.10 15.22
C ASP A 421 -11.92 22.69 15.17
N THR A 422 -11.91 21.97 16.29
CA THR A 422 -12.39 20.59 16.39
C THR A 422 -13.87 20.46 16.01
N LEU A 423 -14.71 21.42 16.40
CA LEU A 423 -16.13 21.39 16.10
C LEU A 423 -16.38 21.66 14.64
N ALA A 424 -15.75 22.70 14.06
CA ALA A 424 -15.88 22.99 12.65
C ALA A 424 -15.37 21.83 11.76
N TRP A 425 -14.30 21.16 12.16
CA TRP A 425 -13.80 19.95 11.49
C TRP A 425 -14.84 18.81 11.54
N TYR A 426 -15.37 18.52 12.72
CA TYR A 426 -16.41 17.50 12.90
C TYR A 426 -17.69 17.82 12.10
N GLU A 427 -18.18 19.05 12.17
CA GLU A 427 -19.34 19.52 11.39
C GLU A 427 -19.11 19.35 9.88
N SER A 428 -17.91 19.70 9.41
CA SER A 428 -17.54 19.54 8.01
C SER A 428 -17.62 18.08 7.58
N ILE A 429 -17.05 17.14 8.35
CA ILE A 429 -17.14 15.70 8.04
C ILE A 429 -18.59 15.22 8.04
N VAL A 430 -19.37 15.63 9.04
CA VAL A 430 -20.78 15.23 9.13
C VAL A 430 -21.55 15.67 7.90
N GLU A 431 -21.42 16.92 7.48
CA GLU A 431 -22.20 17.46 6.36
C GLU A 431 -21.71 16.98 4.99
N THR A 432 -20.41 16.78 4.83
CA THR A 432 -19.82 16.49 3.51
C THR A 432 -19.64 15.00 3.23
N GLU A 433 -19.56 14.16 4.26
CA GLU A 433 -19.30 12.72 4.10
C GLU A 433 -20.42 11.87 4.70
N ILE A 434 -20.80 12.12 5.96
CA ILE A 434 -21.76 11.26 6.66
C ILE A 434 -23.19 11.50 6.18
N VAL A 435 -23.65 12.75 6.07
CA VAL A 435 -25.02 13.05 5.63
C VAL A 435 -25.30 12.50 4.22
N PRO A 436 -24.43 12.67 3.21
CA PRO A 436 -24.60 12.02 1.90
C PRO A 436 -24.69 10.50 2.00
N LEU A 437 -23.85 9.86 2.81
CA LEU A 437 -23.89 8.41 3.02
C LEU A 437 -25.21 7.96 3.65
N LEU A 438 -25.71 8.70 4.65
CA LEU A 438 -27.00 8.42 5.28
C LEU A 438 -28.17 8.61 4.30
N GLN A 439 -28.07 9.53 3.35
CA GLN A 439 -29.05 9.68 2.27
C GLN A 439 -29.05 8.47 1.33
N GLU A 440 -27.93 7.78 1.13
CA GLU A 440 -27.90 6.51 0.40
C GLU A 440 -28.52 5.37 1.22
N TYR A 441 -28.24 5.33 2.52
CA TYR A 441 -28.77 4.29 3.42
C TYR A 441 -30.28 4.38 3.58
N TRP A 442 -30.80 5.59 3.79
CA TRP A 442 -32.21 5.89 3.96
C TRP A 442 -32.76 6.66 2.75
N PHE A 443 -32.49 6.16 1.54
CA PHE A 443 -32.87 6.81 0.27
C PHE A 443 -34.34 7.20 0.16
N ASP A 444 -35.24 6.41 0.73
CA ASP A 444 -36.69 6.65 0.75
C ASP A 444 -37.20 7.20 2.10
N ASN A 445 -36.30 7.44 3.06
CA ASN A 445 -36.65 7.87 4.42
C ASN A 445 -35.86 9.11 4.86
N ALA A 446 -36.17 10.24 4.22
CA ALA A 446 -35.59 11.54 4.57
C ALA A 446 -35.85 11.98 6.03
N GLY A 447 -36.87 11.41 6.69
CA GLY A 447 -37.16 11.64 8.10
C GLY A 447 -36.06 11.11 9.03
N GLU A 448 -35.62 9.86 8.81
CA GLU A 448 -34.53 9.27 9.59
C GLU A 448 -33.19 9.94 9.27
N VAL A 449 -32.91 10.32 8.02
CA VAL A 449 -31.72 11.12 7.67
C VAL A 449 -31.69 12.43 8.47
N LYS A 450 -32.81 13.18 8.49
CA LYS A 450 -32.89 14.44 9.23
C LYS A 450 -32.71 14.25 10.74
N LYS A 451 -33.28 13.18 11.29
CA LYS A 451 -33.16 12.82 12.70
C LYS A 451 -31.72 12.45 13.06
N ALA A 452 -31.06 11.62 12.25
CA ALA A 452 -29.67 11.24 12.42
C ALA A 452 -28.73 12.45 12.32
N ARG A 453 -28.89 13.30 11.28
CA ARG A 453 -28.15 14.56 11.14
C ARG A 453 -28.34 15.47 12.34
N ASN A 454 -29.58 15.64 12.81
CA ASN A 454 -29.83 16.46 13.99
C ASN A 454 -29.15 15.88 15.23
N ASN A 455 -29.21 14.57 15.46
CA ASN A 455 -28.52 13.94 16.59
C ASN A 455 -27.00 14.16 16.54
N LEU A 456 -26.41 14.19 15.34
CA LEU A 456 -24.98 14.47 15.15
C LEU A 456 -24.63 15.94 15.38
N LEU A 457 -25.54 16.90 15.16
CA LEU A 457 -25.24 18.34 15.14
C LEU A 457 -25.96 19.18 16.21
N THR A 458 -26.84 18.60 17.03
CA THR A 458 -27.62 19.37 18.00
C THR A 458 -26.73 19.99 19.08
N ASN A 459 -26.95 21.27 19.41
CA ASN A 459 -26.22 22.03 20.45
C ASN A 459 -24.70 22.13 20.26
N LEU A 460 -24.22 22.18 19.01
CA LEU A 460 -22.85 22.60 18.72
C LEU A 460 -22.67 24.11 18.92
#